data_AF-A0AAV1JM26-F1
#
_entry.id   AF-A0AAV1JM26-F1
#
_cell.length_a   1.000
_cell.length_b   1.000
_cell.length_c   1.000
_cell.angle_alpha   90.00
_cell.angle_beta   90.00
_cell.angle_gamma   90.00
#
_symmetry.space_group_name_H-M   'P 1'
#
loop_
_entity.id
_entity.type
_entity.pdbx_description
1 polymer ?
#
loop_
_entity_poly.entity_id
_entity_poly.type
_entity_poly.pdbx_seq_one_letter_code
_entity_poly.pdbx_strand_id
1 'polypeptide(L)'
;MSQGIKNSVVVVTGGASGIGYEIVCNFLEKEAKNVIFLDVNEDEGKKALELLSAKYDNIPCVTWDERISEAFLTRTKQHSWQNVDAVGKATIEVFEKADSGTAWVIEGGNPIKEVIYSNAY
;
A
#
# COMPACT_ATOMS: atom_id res chain seq x y z
N MET A 1 18.27 -7.58 -14.11
CA MET A 1 17.92 -6.20 -14.53
C MET A 1 17.29 -5.53 -13.33
N SER A 2 17.86 -4.46 -12.79
CA SER A 2 17.24 -3.76 -11.66
C SER A 2 15.96 -3.09 -12.15
N GLN A 3 14.80 -3.66 -11.82
CA GLN A 3 13.50 -3.05 -12.13
C GLN A 3 13.31 -1.83 -11.23
N GLY A 4 13.78 -0.68 -11.70
CA GLY A 4 13.53 0.60 -11.04
C GLY A 4 12.03 0.92 -10.98
N ILE A 5 11.66 1.81 -10.05
CA ILE A 5 10.28 2.17 -9.74
C ILE A 5 9.45 2.52 -10.99
N LYS A 6 10.07 3.16 -11.99
CA LYS A 6 9.42 3.54 -13.26
C LYS A 6 8.75 2.39 -14.04
N ASN A 7 9.14 1.13 -13.81
CA ASN A 7 8.53 -0.03 -14.48
C ASN A 7 7.72 -0.93 -13.53
N SER A 8 7.39 -0.43 -12.34
CA SER A 8 6.65 -1.17 -11.32
C SER A 8 5.14 -0.90 -11.38
N VAL A 9 4.35 -1.92 -11.02
CA VAL A 9 2.93 -1.78 -10.68
C VAL A 9 2.84 -1.84 -9.16
N VAL A 10 2.19 -0.85 -8.54
CA VAL A 10 2.10 -0.71 -7.09
C VAL A 10 0.65 -0.79 -6.66
N VAL A 11 0.35 -1.56 -5.61
CA VAL A 11 -0.96 -1.61 -4.96
C VAL A 11 -0.82 -1.19 -3.50
N VAL A 12 -1.59 -0.21 -3.05
CA VAL A 12 -1.58 0.29 -1.67
C VAL A 12 -2.97 0.10 -1.08
N THR A 13 -3.10 -0.57 0.06
CA THR A 13 -4.38 -0.65 0.81
C THR A 13 -4.36 0.35 1.96
N GLY A 14 -5.51 0.98 2.27
CA GLY A 14 -5.57 2.17 3.13
C GLY A 14 -4.94 3.40 2.47
N GLY A 15 -4.95 3.46 1.14
CA GLY A 15 -4.19 4.44 0.36
C GLY A 15 -4.87 5.79 0.18
N ALA A 16 -6.08 6.00 0.70
CA ALA A 16 -6.78 7.26 0.52
C ALA A 16 -6.38 8.34 1.54
N SER A 17 -5.77 7.95 2.66
CA SER A 17 -5.41 8.91 3.72
C SER A 17 -4.12 8.54 4.44
N GLY A 18 -3.62 9.49 5.26
CA GLY A 18 -2.46 9.29 6.12
C GLY A 18 -1.24 8.75 5.37
N ILE A 19 -0.65 7.69 5.90
CA ILE A 19 0.58 7.10 5.32
C ILE A 19 0.33 6.49 3.95
N GLY A 20 -0.78 5.76 3.78
CA GLY A 20 -1.06 5.10 2.51
C GLY A 20 -1.15 6.12 1.37
N TYR A 21 -1.77 7.28 1.64
CA TYR A 21 -1.81 8.39 0.69
C TYR A 21 -0.42 8.92 0.34
N GLU A 22 0.45 9.16 1.33
CA GLU A 22 1.81 9.63 1.06
C GLU A 22 2.66 8.59 0.31
N ILE A 23 2.44 7.29 0.56
CA ILE A 23 3.08 6.22 -0.21
C ILE A 23 2.63 6.30 -1.68
N VAL A 24 1.34 6.50 -1.94
CA VAL A 24 0.79 6.69 -3.29
C VAL A 24 1.42 7.89 -3.97
N CYS A 25 1.47 9.05 -3.30
CA CYS A 25 2.13 10.26 -3.81
C CYS A 25 3.60 9.99 -4.20
N ASN A 26 4.37 9.35 -3.32
CA ASN A 26 5.78 9.08 -3.58
C ASN A 26 6.00 8.15 -4.78
N PHE A 27 5.15 7.14 -4.98
CA PHE A 27 5.24 6.26 -6.15
C PHE A 27 4.84 6.97 -7.45
N LEU A 28 3.82 7.83 -7.41
CA LEU A 28 3.43 8.67 -8.54
C LEU A 28 4.53 9.68 -8.90
N GLU A 29 5.16 10.33 -7.92
CA GLU A 29 6.29 11.27 -8.13
C GLU A 29 7.51 10.59 -8.73
N LYS A 30 7.74 9.32 -8.40
CA LYS A 30 8.82 8.51 -8.98
C LYS A 30 8.44 7.87 -10.31
N GLU A 31 7.31 8.28 -10.90
CA GLU A 31 6.78 7.83 -12.19
C GLU A 31 6.59 6.31 -12.26
N ALA A 32 6.12 5.69 -11.17
CA ALA A 32 5.75 4.28 -11.21
C ALA A 32 4.76 4.03 -12.36
N LYS A 33 4.93 2.90 -13.06
CA LYS A 33 4.17 2.60 -14.28
C LYS A 33 2.67 2.59 -14.04
N ASN A 34 2.25 2.06 -12.88
CA ASN A 34 0.87 2.06 -12.42
C ASN A 34 0.83 2.12 -10.89
N VAL A 35 -0.04 2.94 -10.32
CA VAL A 35 -0.30 3.00 -8.88
C VAL A 35 -1.80 2.86 -8.62
N ILE A 36 -2.16 1.79 -7.90
CA ILE A 36 -3.51 1.39 -7.54
C ILE A 36 -3.63 1.59 -6.02
N PHE A 37 -4.61 2.34 -5.52
CA PHE A 37 -4.80 2.54 -4.08
C PHE A 37 -6.22 2.22 -3.62
N LEU A 38 -6.38 1.33 -2.65
CA LEU A 38 -7.66 0.87 -2.08
C LEU A 38 -7.90 1.51 -0.72
N ASP A 39 -9.14 1.84 -0.40
CA ASP A 39 -9.53 2.26 0.95
C ASP A 39 -10.93 1.75 1.29
N VAL A 40 -11.20 1.56 2.58
CA VAL A 40 -12.51 1.16 3.08
C VAL A 40 -13.48 2.34 3.11
N ASN A 41 -12.96 3.57 3.25
CA ASN A 41 -13.75 4.78 3.23
C ASN A 41 -13.84 5.32 1.80
N GLU A 42 -14.97 5.08 1.15
CA GLU A 42 -15.21 5.48 -0.25
C GLU A 42 -15.12 7.00 -0.45
N ASP A 43 -15.61 7.80 0.51
CA ASP A 43 -15.60 9.26 0.41
C ASP A 43 -14.17 9.81 0.47
N GLU A 44 -13.34 9.27 1.38
CA GLU A 44 -11.92 9.62 1.42
C GLU A 44 -11.20 9.13 0.16
N GLY A 45 -11.54 7.95 -0.36
CA GLY A 45 -11.04 7.43 -1.64
C GLY A 45 -11.31 8.38 -2.82
N LYS A 46 -12.54 8.89 -2.93
CA LYS A 46 -12.94 9.85 -3.96
C LYS A 46 -12.19 11.18 -3.83
N LYS A 47 -12.08 11.72 -2.62
CA LYS A 47 -11.33 12.96 -2.37
C LYS A 47 -9.85 12.80 -2.72
N ALA A 48 -9.23 11.70 -2.29
CA ALA A 48 -7.85 11.38 -2.62
C ALA A 48 -7.64 11.27 -4.13
N LEU A 49 -8.55 10.60 -4.84
CA LEU A 49 -8.49 10.48 -6.29
C LEU A 49 -8.57 11.85 -6.99
N GLU A 50 -9.46 12.74 -6.55
CA GLU A 50 -9.57 14.09 -7.09
C GLU A 50 -8.26 14.88 -6.90
N LEU A 51 -7.70 14.87 -5.69
CA LEU A 51 -6.44 15.55 -5.37
C LEU A 51 -5.27 15.01 -6.18
N LEU A 52 -5.17 13.68 -6.32
CA LEU A 52 -4.10 13.05 -7.08
C LEU A 52 -4.26 13.33 -8.58
N SER A 53 -5.48 13.28 -9.11
CA SER A 53 -5.75 13.52 -10.55
C SER A 53 -5.46 14.96 -10.95
N ALA A 54 -5.54 15.91 -10.02
CA ALA A 54 -5.12 17.29 -10.25
C ALA A 54 -3.59 17.45 -10.28
N LYS A 55 -2.83 16.53 -9.67
CA LYS A 55 -1.37 16.61 -9.50
C LYS A 55 -0.59 15.70 -10.46
N TYR A 56 -1.17 14.58 -10.91
CA TYR A 56 -0.50 13.55 -11.69
C TYR A 56 -1.37 13.00 -12.82
N ASP A 57 -0.76 12.69 -13.97
CA ASP A 57 -1.47 12.23 -15.18
C ASP A 57 -1.79 10.72 -15.21
N ASN A 58 -1.23 9.91 -14.27
CA ASN A 58 -1.12 8.46 -14.44
C ASN A 58 -1.64 7.65 -13.23
N ILE A 59 -2.95 7.71 -12.97
CA ILE A 59 -3.58 7.06 -11.81
C ILE A 59 -4.59 6.00 -12.29
N PRO A 60 -4.23 4.70 -12.26
CA PRO A 60 -5.23 3.66 -12.36
C PRO A 60 -6.11 3.67 -11.11
N CYS A 61 -7.34 4.15 -11.32
CA CYS A 61 -8.50 4.17 -10.42
C CYS A 61 -8.65 2.89 -9.59
N VAL A 62 -9.16 3.07 -8.36
CA VAL A 62 -9.61 1.98 -7.51
C VAL A 62 -10.97 2.25 -6.93
N THR A 63 -11.80 1.22 -6.98
CA THR A 63 -13.19 1.23 -6.51
C THR A 63 -13.32 0.37 -5.26
N TRP A 64 -14.19 0.80 -4.35
CA TRP A 64 -14.74 -0.04 -3.29
C TRP A 64 -15.54 -1.19 -3.92
N ASP A 65 -15.28 -2.43 -3.51
CA ASP A 65 -16.08 -3.61 -3.90
C ASP A 65 -16.78 -4.13 -2.64
N GLU A 66 -18.12 -4.08 -2.62
CA GLU A 66 -18.90 -4.49 -1.46
C GLU A 66 -18.58 -5.95 -1.05
N ARG A 67 -18.21 -6.81 -2.00
CA ARG A 67 -17.90 -8.23 -1.77
C ARG A 67 -16.57 -8.43 -1.03
N ILE A 68 -15.64 -7.48 -1.16
CA ILE A 68 -14.37 -7.48 -0.42
C ILE A 68 -14.56 -6.88 0.98
N SER A 69 -15.53 -5.97 1.14
CA SER A 69 -15.73 -5.21 2.37
C SER A 69 -16.02 -6.09 3.60
N GLU A 70 -16.89 -7.10 3.51
CA GLU A 70 -17.24 -7.93 4.66
C GLU A 70 -16.09 -8.83 5.14
N ALA A 71 -15.39 -9.46 4.19
CA ALA A 71 -14.23 -10.29 4.49
C ALA A 71 -13.10 -9.47 5.11
N PHE A 72 -12.89 -8.25 4.59
CA PHE A 72 -11.84 -7.35 5.08
C PHE A 72 -12.19 -6.74 6.45
N LEU A 73 -13.43 -6.26 6.66
CA LEU A 73 -13.89 -5.70 7.94
C LEU A 73 -13.89 -6.72 9.09
N THR A 74 -14.17 -7.99 8.80
CA THR A 74 -14.10 -9.06 9.80
C THR A 74 -12.65 -9.32 10.22
N ARG A 75 -11.70 -9.21 9.29
CA ARG A 75 -10.27 -9.38 9.54
C ARG A 75 -9.67 -8.19 10.28
N THR A 76 -10.02 -6.95 9.92
CA THR A 76 -9.43 -5.74 10.55
C THR A 76 -9.75 -5.63 12.04
N LYS A 77 -10.89 -6.15 12.51
CA LYS A 77 -11.24 -6.21 13.94
C LYS A 77 -10.36 -7.16 14.77
N GLN A 78 -9.62 -8.06 14.12
CA GLN A 78 -8.76 -9.06 14.78
C GLN A 78 -7.30 -8.60 14.92
N HIS A 79 -6.92 -7.50 14.26
CA HIS A 79 -5.52 -7.03 14.22
C HIS A 79 -5.33 -5.75 15.02
N SER A 80 -4.12 -5.59 15.57
CA SER A 80 -3.75 -4.39 16.33
C SER A 80 -3.54 -3.20 15.39
N TRP A 81 -4.08 -2.03 15.78
CA TRP A 81 -3.84 -0.78 15.07
C TRP A 81 -2.34 -0.46 15.01
N GLN A 82 -1.88 0.02 13.85
CA GLN A 82 -0.47 0.34 13.62
C GLN A 82 -0.14 1.78 13.99
N ASN A 83 1.05 1.98 14.55
CA ASN A 83 1.60 3.32 14.75
C ASN A 83 2.18 3.84 13.43
N VAL A 84 1.84 5.09 13.10
CA VAL A 84 2.23 5.70 11.83
C VAL A 84 3.76 5.79 11.63
N ASP A 85 4.51 6.14 12.67
CA ASP A 85 5.98 6.22 12.60
C ASP A 85 6.63 4.86 12.41
N ALA A 86 6.04 3.81 12.98
CA ALA A 86 6.55 2.45 12.87
C ALA A 86 6.44 1.94 11.42
N VAL A 87 5.31 2.18 10.77
CA VAL A 87 5.08 1.80 9.36
C VAL A 87 5.99 2.61 8.42
N GLY A 88 6.17 3.90 8.68
CA GLY A 88 7.08 4.75 7.90
C GLY A 88 8.53 4.24 7.93
N LYS A 89 9.06 3.95 9.13
CA LYS A 89 10.42 3.40 9.31
C LYS A 89 10.57 2.03 8.65
N ALA A 90 9.59 1.15 8.84
CA ALA A 90 9.56 -0.18 8.23
C ALA A 90 9.57 -0.13 6.70
N THR A 91 8.87 0.82 6.09
CA THR A 91 8.83 0.96 4.64
C THR A 91 10.21 1.26 4.07
N ILE A 92 10.97 2.17 4.71
CA ILE A 92 12.35 2.48 4.31
C ILE A 92 13.24 1.26 4.49
N GLU A 93 13.12 0.59 5.64
CA GLU A 93 13.95 -0.58 5.95
C GLU A 93 13.70 -1.76 5.00
N VAL A 94 12.45 -2.02 4.61
CA VAL A 94 12.10 -3.02 3.59
C VAL A 94 12.67 -2.60 2.23
N PHE A 95 12.54 -1.34 1.84
CA PHE A 95 13.09 -0.87 0.56
C PHE A 95 14.61 -1.04 0.45
N GLU A 96 15.34 -0.84 1.56
CA GLU A 96 16.79 -0.99 1.62
C GLU A 96 17.26 -2.45 1.67
N LYS A 97 16.49 -3.34 2.33
CA LYS A 97 16.93 -4.69 2.68
C LYS A 97 16.27 -5.81 1.89
N ALA A 98 15.08 -5.59 1.33
CA ALA A 98 14.30 -6.65 0.71
C ALA A 98 14.86 -7.02 -0.67
N ASP A 99 15.07 -8.32 -0.87
CA ASP A 99 15.32 -8.85 -2.21
C ASP A 99 14.06 -8.73 -3.08
N SER A 100 14.24 -8.47 -4.37
CA SER A 100 13.12 -8.38 -5.31
C SER A 100 12.30 -9.67 -5.32
N GLY A 101 10.98 -9.55 -5.15
CA GLY A 101 10.06 -10.68 -5.12
C GLY A 101 9.79 -11.25 -3.72
N THR A 102 10.42 -10.70 -2.68
CA THR A 102 10.11 -11.05 -1.28
C THR A 102 8.91 -10.24 -0.76
N ALA A 103 8.16 -10.84 0.17
CA ALA A 103 7.08 -10.15 0.87
C ALA A 103 7.50 -9.93 2.33
N TRP A 104 7.16 -8.79 2.91
CA TRP A 104 7.55 -8.43 4.27
C TRP A 104 6.33 -7.90 5.05
N VAL A 105 6.29 -8.17 6.36
CA VAL A 105 5.20 -7.78 7.26
C VAL A 105 5.73 -6.97 8.44
N ILE A 106 4.99 -5.92 8.80
CA ILE A 106 5.09 -5.21 10.07
C ILE A 106 3.73 -5.23 10.77
N GLU A 107 3.68 -5.70 12.01
CA GLU A 107 2.44 -5.84 12.79
C GLU A 107 2.60 -5.32 14.22
N GLY A 108 1.67 -4.47 14.69
CA GLY A 108 1.63 -3.95 16.06
C GLY A 108 2.89 -3.21 16.52
N GLY A 109 3.60 -2.51 15.63
CA GLY A 109 4.86 -1.84 15.96
C GLY A 109 6.09 -2.74 16.15
N ASN A 110 5.97 -4.05 15.85
CA ASN A 110 7.12 -4.96 15.87
C ASN A 110 8.06 -4.74 14.66
N PRO A 111 9.33 -5.19 14.74
CA PRO A 111 10.25 -5.15 13.60
C PRO A 111 9.71 -5.89 12.37
N ILE A 112 10.16 -5.44 11.19
CA ILE A 112 9.79 -6.08 9.92
C ILE A 112 10.25 -7.55 9.89
N LYS A 113 9.42 -8.41 9.28
CA LYS A 113 9.74 -9.82 9.07
C LYS A 113 9.45 -10.19 7.63
N GLU A 114 10.35 -10.93 7.01
CA GLU A 114 10.08 -11.55 5.72
C GLU A 114 9.00 -12.63 5.88
N VAL A 115 8.02 -12.62 4.98
CA VAL A 115 6.96 -13.62 4.89
C VAL A 115 7.50 -14.78 4.07
N ILE A 116 7.84 -15.86 4.75
CA ILE A 116 8.26 -17.10 4.13
C ILE A 116 7.02 -17.91 3.75
N TYR A 117 6.76 -18.05 2.45
CA TYR A 117 5.73 -18.96 1.96
C TYR A 117 6.25 -20.39 2.03
N SER A 118 5.68 -21.24 2.90
CA SER A 118 5.82 -22.68 2.73
C SER A 118 4.93 -23.09 1.55
N ASN A 119 5.53 -23.61 0.47
CA ASN A 119 4.78 -24.28 -0.59
C ASN A 119 4.04 -25.49 0.02
N ALA A 120 2.82 -25.28 0.48
CA ALA A 120 1.87 -26.35 0.73
C ALA A 120 1.21 -26.66 -0.63
N TYR A 121 1.84 -27.59 -1.35
CA TYR A 121 1.17 -28.36 -2.40
C TYR A 121 0.52 -29.58 -1.76
#